data_AF-A0A8X6XDQ4-F1
#
_entry.id   AF-A0A8X6XDQ4-F1
#
_cell.length_a   1.000
_cell.length_b   1.000
_cell.length_c   1.000
_cell.angle_alpha   90.00
_cell.angle_beta   90.00
_cell.angle_gamma   90.00
#
_symmetry.space_group_name_H-M   'P 1'
#
loop_
_entity.id
_entity.type
_entity.pdbx_description
1 polymer ?
#
loop_
_entity_poly.entity_id
_entity_poly.type
_entity_poly.pdbx_seq_one_letter_code
_entity_poly.pdbx_strand_id
1 'polypeptide(L)'
;MDINHDTIHQNAKNSDALSDTDTASISSVDEMPSANASGCRPILWFHADSTFQPPMTIPEESSPSLLFNLNSSVTEVDVFLKLFPNSLMIWISQCTNQRLKKLGQTIHPTDPSDIMLVLGCMLVMSYNKVPKFSHYWSSNTSLGNVAIKSAISRDRCKTLLSKLYFTEPELRTQTSKNPTS
;
A
#
# COMPACT_ATOMS: atom_id res chain seq x y z
N MET A 1 -56.49 -3.17 -31.68
CA MET A 1 -56.95 -2.80 -33.04
C MET A 1 -56.93 -1.29 -33.12
N ASP A 2 -56.56 -0.77 -34.30
CA ASP A 2 -56.36 0.64 -34.71
C ASP A 2 -55.10 1.32 -34.12
N ILE A 3 -53.97 1.51 -34.83
CA ILE A 3 -53.61 2.20 -36.09
C ILE A 3 -53.80 3.74 -36.02
N ASN A 4 -52.70 4.50 -35.85
CA ASN A 4 -52.18 5.43 -36.87
C ASN A 4 -50.93 6.24 -36.43
N HIS A 5 -49.96 6.26 -37.36
CA HIS A 5 -49.09 7.35 -37.85
C HIS A 5 -48.46 8.35 -36.85
N ASP A 6 -47.15 8.56 -36.84
CA ASP A 6 -46.50 9.29 -37.93
C ASP A 6 -45.04 8.91 -38.27
N THR A 7 -44.76 9.23 -39.52
CA THR A 7 -43.65 8.87 -40.40
C THR A 7 -42.55 9.92 -40.37
N ILE A 8 -41.27 9.51 -40.35
CA ILE A 8 -40.19 10.25 -41.04
C ILE A 8 -39.42 9.28 -41.96
N HIS A 9 -39.79 9.33 -43.23
CA HIS A 9 -38.98 9.03 -44.41
C HIS A 9 -37.86 10.10 -44.53
N GLN A 10 -36.66 9.92 -45.09
CA GLN A 10 -36.12 9.07 -46.16
C GLN A 10 -34.56 9.20 -46.07
N ASN A 11 -33.77 8.14 -46.24
CA ASN A 11 -33.12 7.70 -47.50
C ASN A 11 -31.96 8.63 -47.93
N ALA A 12 -30.76 8.25 -48.36
CA ALA A 12 -30.15 7.00 -48.81
C ALA A 12 -28.62 7.23 -48.92
N LYS A 13 -27.78 6.20 -48.76
CA LYS A 13 -26.89 5.69 -49.83
C LYS A 13 -25.90 4.64 -49.32
N ASN A 14 -25.83 3.57 -50.13
CA ASN A 14 -24.94 2.41 -50.12
C ASN A 14 -23.44 2.74 -50.26
N SER A 15 -22.66 1.67 -50.04
CA SER A 15 -21.26 1.39 -50.45
C SER A 15 -20.29 1.49 -49.25
N ASP A 16 -19.37 0.57 -48.95
CA ASP A 16 -18.81 -0.58 -49.66
C ASP A 16 -18.37 -1.65 -48.65
N ALA A 17 -18.37 -2.91 -49.09
CA ALA A 17 -17.64 -3.97 -48.42
C ALA A 17 -16.14 -3.75 -48.61
N LEU A 18 -15.37 -3.74 -47.52
CA LEU A 18 -13.92 -3.97 -47.57
C LEU A 18 -13.53 -4.91 -46.42
N SER A 19 -13.13 -6.10 -46.83
CA SER A 19 -12.33 -7.06 -46.09
C SER A 19 -10.96 -6.44 -45.87
N ASP A 20 -10.47 -6.41 -44.63
CA ASP A 20 -9.03 -6.39 -44.33
C ASP A 20 -8.78 -7.19 -43.05
N THR A 21 -8.56 -8.49 -43.22
CA THR A 21 -7.60 -9.21 -42.39
C THR A 21 -6.22 -8.76 -42.81
N ASP A 22 -5.48 -8.10 -41.92
CA ASP A 22 -4.02 -8.26 -41.90
C ASP A 22 -3.46 -8.13 -40.49
N THR A 23 -2.66 -9.14 -40.19
CA THR A 23 -1.80 -9.36 -39.04
C THR A 23 -0.91 -8.16 -38.73
N ALA A 24 -1.05 -7.60 -37.53
CA ALA A 24 0.02 -6.82 -36.90
C ALA A 24 0.58 -7.63 -35.73
N SER A 25 1.72 -8.26 -36.01
CA SER A 25 2.57 -8.98 -35.09
C SER A 25 2.80 -8.22 -33.79
N ILE A 26 2.61 -8.92 -32.68
CA ILE A 26 3.00 -8.53 -31.34
C ILE A 26 4.53 -8.60 -31.27
N SER A 27 5.22 -7.60 -31.80
CA SER A 27 6.68 -7.53 -31.75
C SER A 27 7.16 -6.08 -31.70
N SER A 28 7.23 -5.54 -30.49
CA SER A 28 8.29 -4.65 -30.04
C SER A 28 8.05 -4.38 -28.57
N VAL A 29 8.75 -5.14 -27.74
CA VAL A 29 9.09 -4.71 -26.39
C VAL A 29 9.80 -3.37 -26.55
N ASP A 30 9.11 -2.27 -26.26
CA ASP A 30 9.75 -0.98 -26.13
C ASP A 30 10.78 -1.09 -25.02
N GLU A 31 12.03 -1.00 -25.45
CA GLU A 31 13.24 -1.03 -24.67
C GLU A 31 13.16 0.08 -23.60
N MET A 32 12.97 -0.32 -22.35
CA MET A 32 12.97 0.60 -21.21
C MET A 32 14.28 1.40 -21.22
N PRO A 33 14.22 2.75 -21.18
CA PRO A 33 15.42 3.56 -21.21
C PRO A 33 16.31 3.20 -20.04
N SER A 34 17.55 2.82 -20.36
CA SER A 34 18.63 2.50 -19.43
C SER A 34 18.87 3.67 -18.48
N ALA A 35 18.22 3.62 -17.32
CA ALA A 35 18.49 4.53 -16.23
C ALA A 35 19.82 4.12 -15.59
N ASN A 36 20.90 4.68 -16.11
CA ASN A 36 22.14 4.87 -15.37
C ASN A 36 21.89 5.84 -14.20
N ALA A 37 21.09 5.40 -13.22
CA ALA A 37 20.99 5.99 -11.90
C ALA A 37 21.70 5.03 -10.95
N SER A 38 22.73 5.53 -10.30
CA SER A 38 23.53 4.84 -9.30
C SER A 38 22.69 3.97 -8.34
N GLY A 39 22.85 2.66 -8.46
CA GLY A 39 23.19 1.83 -7.29
C GLY A 39 22.08 1.13 -6.53
N CYS A 40 20.85 1.00 -7.03
CA CYS A 40 19.87 0.11 -6.40
C CYS A 40 19.24 -0.82 -7.44
N ARG A 41 19.97 -1.91 -7.75
CA ARG A 41 19.38 -3.03 -8.49
C ARG A 41 18.33 -3.70 -7.58
N PRO A 42 17.17 -4.10 -8.12
CA PRO A 42 16.21 -4.88 -7.33
C PRO A 42 16.90 -6.16 -6.83
N ILE A 43 16.78 -6.43 -5.52
CA ILE A 43 17.24 -7.70 -4.95
C ILE A 43 16.32 -8.79 -5.49
N LEU A 44 16.85 -9.54 -6.44
CA LEU A 44 16.17 -10.63 -7.10
C LEU A 44 16.63 -11.93 -6.43
N TRP A 45 15.78 -12.49 -5.57
CA TRP A 45 16.01 -13.73 -4.82
C TRP A 45 15.90 -14.99 -5.70
N PHE A 46 16.57 -15.02 -6.87
CA PHE A 46 16.54 -16.18 -7.77
C PHE A 46 17.62 -17.21 -7.48
N HIS A 47 18.68 -16.79 -6.79
CA HIS A 47 19.79 -17.66 -6.43
C HIS A 47 19.90 -17.70 -4.91
N ALA A 48 19.94 -18.93 -4.37
CA ALA A 48 20.25 -19.13 -2.97
C ALA A 48 21.67 -18.59 -2.71
N ASP A 49 21.77 -17.52 -1.94
CA ASP A 49 23.05 -17.00 -1.48
C ASP A 49 23.51 -17.87 -0.32
N SER A 50 24.52 -18.71 -0.55
CA SER A 50 25.12 -19.56 0.48
C SER A 50 25.88 -18.76 1.54
N THR A 51 26.09 -17.45 1.34
CA THR A 51 26.71 -16.55 2.30
C THR A 51 25.71 -15.80 3.17
N PHE A 52 24.41 -15.85 2.84
CA PHE A 52 23.38 -15.22 3.65
C PHE A 52 23.25 -15.95 5.00
N GLN A 53 23.73 -15.30 6.06
CA GLN A 53 23.46 -15.71 7.42
C GLN A 53 22.37 -14.82 7.99
N PRO A 54 21.16 -15.36 8.26
CA PRO A 54 20.14 -14.56 8.91
C PRO A 54 20.66 -14.11 10.28
N PRO A 55 20.34 -12.87 10.71
CA PRO A 55 20.75 -12.37 12.03
C PRO A 55 20.16 -13.18 13.19
N MET A 56 19.18 -14.06 12.90
CA MET A 56 18.59 -14.99 13.84
C MET A 56 18.57 -16.38 13.22
N THR A 57 19.21 -17.33 13.89
CA THR A 57 19.14 -18.75 13.57
C THR A 57 18.10 -19.42 14.46
N ILE A 58 17.23 -20.23 13.84
CA ILE A 58 16.23 -21.01 14.56
C ILE A 58 16.97 -22.23 15.15
N PRO A 59 16.92 -22.48 16.48
CA PRO A 59 17.58 -23.64 17.09
C PRO A 59 17.05 -24.95 16.49
N GLU A 60 17.92 -25.93 16.22
CA GLU A 60 17.51 -27.22 15.63
C GLU A 60 16.49 -27.99 16.47
N GLU A 61 16.45 -27.76 17.79
CA GLU A 61 15.50 -28.38 18.71
C GLU A 61 14.16 -27.64 18.85
N SER A 62 13.90 -26.62 18.03
CA SER A 62 12.64 -25.88 18.12
C SER A 62 11.47 -26.68 17.50
N SER A 63 10.69 -27.32 18.35
CA SER A 63 9.39 -27.87 17.95
C SER A 63 8.43 -26.72 17.61
N PRO A 64 7.66 -26.79 16.52
CA PRO A 64 6.65 -25.79 16.23
C PRO A 64 5.63 -25.72 17.37
N SER A 65 5.65 -24.63 18.12
CA SER A 65 4.70 -24.38 19.19
C SER A 65 3.54 -23.54 18.66
N LEU A 66 2.33 -23.95 18.97
CA LEU A 66 1.14 -23.14 18.71
C LEU A 66 1.22 -21.89 19.61
N LEU A 67 1.31 -20.69 19.00
CA LEU A 67 1.40 -19.44 19.76
C LEU A 67 0.16 -19.18 20.64
N PHE A 68 -1.00 -19.71 20.25
CA PHE A 68 -2.27 -19.61 20.97
C PHE A 68 -3.31 -20.60 20.42
N ASN A 69 -4.24 -21.05 21.26
CA ASN A 69 -5.29 -22.00 20.88
C ASN A 69 -6.32 -21.34 19.94
N LEU A 70 -6.47 -21.91 18.74
CA LEU A 70 -7.49 -21.53 17.76
C LEU A 70 -8.75 -22.34 18.04
N ASN A 71 -9.74 -21.72 18.69
CA ASN A 71 -11.08 -22.30 18.79
C ASN A 71 -11.95 -21.85 17.60
N SER A 72 -13.11 -22.48 17.41
CA SER A 72 -14.03 -22.19 16.29
C SER A 72 -14.70 -20.80 16.35
N SER A 73 -14.50 -20.03 17.43
CA SER A 73 -15.02 -18.66 17.58
C SER A 73 -13.97 -17.57 17.32
N VAL A 74 -12.72 -17.95 17.04
CA VAL A 74 -11.64 -17.00 16.74
C VAL A 74 -11.82 -16.40 15.35
N THR A 75 -11.78 -15.08 15.26
CA THR A 75 -11.82 -14.34 13.99
C THR A 75 -10.40 -14.12 13.42
N GLU A 76 -10.31 -13.77 12.14
CA GLU A 76 -9.05 -13.41 11.48
C GLU A 76 -8.40 -12.19 12.14
N VAL A 77 -9.22 -11.27 12.66
CA VAL A 77 -8.75 -10.09 13.41
C VAL A 77 -8.13 -10.52 14.74
N ASP A 78 -8.70 -11.51 15.42
CA ASP A 78 -8.12 -12.02 16.67
C ASP A 78 -6.74 -12.64 16.42
N VAL A 79 -6.58 -13.42 15.35
CA VAL A 79 -5.29 -13.97 14.91
C VAL A 79 -4.29 -12.86 14.61
N PHE A 80 -4.73 -11.83 13.87
CA PHE A 80 -3.90 -10.67 13.56
C PHE A 80 -3.42 -9.97 14.83
N LEU A 81 -4.30 -9.74 15.81
CA LEU A 81 -3.98 -9.07 17.06
C LEU A 81 -3.10 -9.91 18.01
N LYS A 82 -2.93 -11.21 17.77
CA LYS A 82 -1.92 -12.03 18.46
C LYS A 82 -0.52 -11.77 17.94
N LEU A 83 -0.38 -11.50 16.64
CA LEU A 83 0.90 -11.15 16.01
C LEU A 83 1.24 -9.66 16.17
N PHE A 84 0.21 -8.80 16.09
CA PHE A 84 0.33 -7.35 16.19
C PHE A 84 -0.55 -6.85 17.35
N PRO A 85 -0.08 -6.99 18.61
CA PRO A 85 -0.90 -6.68 19.78
C PRO A 85 -1.26 -5.19 19.87
N ASN A 86 -2.35 -4.87 20.57
CA ASN A 86 -2.78 -3.48 20.78
C ASN A 86 -1.70 -2.61 21.42
N SER A 87 -0.85 -3.19 22.28
CA SER A 87 0.31 -2.50 22.86
C SER A 87 1.29 -1.99 21.80
N LEU A 88 1.46 -2.72 20.68
CA LEU A 88 2.28 -2.27 19.56
C LEU A 88 1.67 -1.05 18.87
N MET A 89 0.34 -1.01 18.69
CA MET A 89 -0.34 0.15 18.08
C MET A 89 -0.18 1.40 18.96
N ILE A 90 -0.29 1.23 20.29
CA ILE A 90 -0.04 2.29 21.28
C ILE A 90 1.42 2.75 21.20
N TRP A 91 2.37 1.83 21.11
CA TRP A 91 3.79 2.17 21.03
C TRP A 91 4.12 2.99 19.78
N ILE A 92 3.63 2.55 18.61
CA ILE A 92 3.87 3.24 17.34
C ILE A 92 3.26 4.64 17.36
N SER A 93 2.04 4.79 17.90
CA SER A 93 1.39 6.10 17.98
C SER A 93 2.15 7.06 18.91
N GLN A 94 2.64 6.56 20.05
CA GLN A 94 3.50 7.33 20.97
C GLN A 94 4.81 7.77 20.30
N CYS A 95 5.54 6.85 19.67
CA CYS A 95 6.79 7.15 18.98
C CYS A 95 6.58 8.18 17.85
N THR A 96 5.52 8.02 17.08
CA THR A 96 5.13 8.93 16.00
C THR A 96 4.84 10.34 16.55
N ASN A 97 4.00 10.45 17.57
CA ASN A 97 3.63 11.74 18.16
C ASN A 97 4.82 12.45 18.82
N GLN A 98 5.68 11.71 19.53
CA GLN A 98 6.90 12.27 20.13
C GLN A 98 7.84 12.82 19.06
N ARG A 99 8.01 12.11 17.94
CA ARG A 99 8.82 12.58 16.81
C ARG A 99 8.22 13.84 16.20
N LEU A 100 6.91 13.88 15.96
CA LEU A 100 6.23 15.06 15.42
C LEU A 100 6.40 16.29 16.32
N LYS A 101 6.28 16.10 17.64
CA LYS A 101 6.53 17.15 18.64
C LYS A 101 7.97 17.68 18.57
N LYS A 102 8.96 16.79 18.49
CA LYS A 102 10.39 17.17 18.34
C LYS A 102 10.70 17.90 17.04
N LEU A 103 9.94 17.62 15.97
CA LEU A 103 10.06 18.31 14.68
C LEU A 103 9.27 19.63 14.63
N GLY A 104 8.51 19.98 15.67
CA GLY A 104 7.66 21.17 15.68
C GLY A 104 6.51 21.11 14.67
N GLN A 105 6.07 19.91 14.28
CA GLN A 105 4.99 19.75 13.30
C GLN A 105 3.62 19.79 13.98
N THR A 106 2.78 20.73 13.54
CA THR A 106 1.38 20.91 13.98
C THR A 106 0.43 20.02 13.18
N ILE A 107 0.60 18.70 13.31
CA ILE A 107 -0.30 17.70 12.72
C ILE A 107 -1.21 17.16 13.83
N HIS A 108 -2.46 16.81 13.49
CA HIS A 108 -3.36 16.13 14.43
C HIS A 108 -2.67 14.90 15.04
N PRO A 109 -2.70 14.73 16.38
CA PRO A 109 -2.11 13.58 17.06
C PRO A 109 -2.55 12.26 16.42
N THR A 110 -1.66 11.29 16.42
CA THR A 110 -1.93 9.94 15.92
C THR A 110 -2.42 9.07 17.06
N ASP A 111 -3.57 8.43 16.88
CA ASP A 111 -4.13 7.51 17.87
C ASP A 111 -3.81 6.05 17.52
N PRO A 112 -3.89 5.09 18.47
CA PRO A 112 -3.70 3.67 18.16
C PRO A 112 -4.67 3.16 17.07
N SER A 113 -5.88 3.71 17.02
CA SER A 113 -6.86 3.42 15.96
C SER A 113 -6.41 3.90 14.58
N ASP A 114 -5.75 5.06 14.49
CA ASP A 114 -5.15 5.55 13.24
C ASP A 114 -4.12 4.55 12.69
N ILE A 115 -3.30 3.97 13.58
CA ILE A 115 -2.32 2.94 13.20
C ILE A 115 -3.03 1.72 12.64
N MET A 116 -4.08 1.24 13.31
CA MET A 116 -4.86 0.08 12.85
C MET A 116 -5.55 0.34 11.50
N LEU A 117 -6.09 1.54 11.29
CA LEU A 117 -6.68 1.95 10.00
C LEU A 117 -5.65 1.98 8.89
N VAL A 118 -4.45 2.53 9.14
CA VAL A 118 -3.38 2.59 8.15
C VAL A 118 -2.86 1.20 7.81
N LEU A 119 -2.66 0.33 8.80
CA LEU A 119 -2.26 -1.06 8.56
C LEU A 119 -3.33 -1.83 7.77
N GLY A 120 -4.61 -1.67 8.12
CA GLY A 120 -5.72 -2.24 7.37
C GLY A 120 -5.76 -1.74 5.92
N CYS A 121 -5.55 -0.44 5.71
CA CYS A 121 -5.42 0.13 4.37
C CYS A 121 -4.24 -0.49 3.61
N MET A 122 -3.06 -0.61 4.24
CA MET A 122 -1.88 -1.22 3.61
C MET A 122 -2.13 -2.68 3.19
N LEU A 123 -2.83 -3.47 4.02
CA LEU A 123 -3.21 -4.84 3.69
C LEU A 123 -4.16 -4.90 2.48
N VAL A 124 -5.16 -4.02 2.44
CA VAL A 124 -6.08 -3.96 1.30
C VAL A 124 -5.35 -3.51 0.03
N MET A 125 -4.44 -2.53 0.14
CA MET A 125 -3.66 -2.02 -0.99
C MET A 125 -2.62 -3.03 -1.51
N SER A 126 -2.13 -3.93 -0.64
CA SER A 126 -1.20 -4.98 -1.06
C SER A 126 -1.91 -6.08 -1.85
N TYR A 127 -3.17 -6.38 -1.51
CA TYR A 127 -4.02 -7.33 -2.21
C TYR A 127 -4.61 -6.76 -3.50
N ASN A 128 -5.25 -5.57 -3.42
CA ASN A 128 -5.84 -4.89 -4.55
C ASN A 128 -4.95 -3.70 -4.94
N LYS A 129 -4.04 -3.92 -5.89
CA LYS A 129 -3.12 -2.88 -6.37
C LYS A 129 -3.77 -2.05 -7.48
N VAL A 130 -3.76 -0.74 -7.33
CA VAL A 130 -4.21 0.21 -8.36
C VAL A 130 -3.06 1.11 -8.82
N PRO A 131 -3.10 1.70 -10.04
CA PRO A 131 -1.96 2.42 -10.61
C PRO A 131 -1.47 3.62 -9.80
N LYS A 132 -2.34 4.28 -9.03
CA LYS A 132 -2.00 5.47 -8.25
C LYS A 132 -2.66 5.40 -6.87
N PHE A 133 -1.94 5.80 -5.82
CA PHE A 133 -2.46 5.83 -4.45
C PHE A 133 -3.80 6.58 -4.32
N SER A 134 -3.99 7.68 -5.05
CA SER A 134 -5.23 8.44 -5.01
C SER A 134 -6.43 7.69 -5.60
N HIS A 135 -6.21 6.66 -6.42
CA HIS A 135 -7.29 5.90 -7.05
C HIS A 135 -8.12 5.12 -6.04
N TYR A 136 -7.56 4.70 -4.90
CA TYR A 136 -8.32 4.05 -3.82
C TYR A 136 -9.47 4.93 -3.30
N TRP A 137 -9.36 6.26 -3.42
CA TRP A 137 -10.41 7.22 -3.04
C TRP A 137 -11.23 7.74 -4.23
N SER A 138 -11.03 7.20 -5.43
CA SER A 138 -11.76 7.63 -6.63
C SER A 138 -13.27 7.38 -6.50
N SER A 139 -14.06 8.17 -7.24
CA SER A 139 -15.49 7.91 -7.43
C SER A 139 -15.77 6.85 -8.48
N ASN A 140 -14.77 6.50 -9.31
CA ASN A 140 -14.86 5.43 -10.28
C ASN A 140 -14.93 4.07 -9.55
N THR A 141 -16.01 3.31 -9.75
CA THR A 141 -16.26 2.01 -9.11
C THR A 141 -15.20 0.96 -9.42
N SER A 142 -14.55 1.02 -10.59
CA SER A 142 -13.48 0.08 -10.96
C SER A 142 -12.14 0.36 -10.28
N LEU A 143 -11.98 1.55 -9.68
CA LEU A 143 -10.71 2.00 -9.07
C LEU A 143 -10.82 2.30 -7.57
N GLY A 144 -11.95 2.86 -7.15
CA GLY A 144 -12.20 3.23 -5.77
C GLY A 144 -12.44 2.01 -4.89
N ASN A 145 -12.02 2.10 -3.63
CA ASN A 145 -12.26 1.07 -2.63
C ASN A 145 -13.15 1.63 -1.52
N VAL A 146 -14.39 1.12 -1.43
CA VAL A 146 -15.40 1.63 -0.48
C VAL A 146 -14.93 1.51 0.96
N ALA A 147 -14.29 0.39 1.33
CA ALA A 147 -13.79 0.16 2.68
C ALA A 147 -12.68 1.15 3.07
N ILE A 148 -11.73 1.43 2.17
CA ILE A 148 -10.69 2.44 2.41
C ILE A 148 -11.31 3.85 2.51
N LYS A 149 -12.26 4.17 1.62
CA LYS A 149 -12.92 5.49 1.60
C LYS A 149 -13.72 5.79 2.87
N SER A 150 -14.40 4.79 3.42
CA SER A 150 -15.17 4.94 4.66
C SER A 150 -14.28 4.91 5.91
N ALA A 151 -13.13 4.23 5.85
CA ALA A 151 -12.24 4.06 6.99
C ALA A 151 -11.41 5.31 7.30
N ILE A 152 -10.81 5.96 6.29
CA ILE A 152 -9.89 7.08 6.51
C ILE A 152 -9.83 8.01 5.29
N SER A 153 -9.61 9.31 5.50
CA SER A 153 -9.42 10.24 4.39
C SER A 153 -8.07 10.00 3.70
N ARG A 154 -8.01 10.25 2.39
CA ARG A 154 -6.79 10.12 1.58
C ARG A 154 -5.63 10.90 2.18
N ASP A 155 -5.89 12.15 2.55
CA ASP A 155 -4.83 13.06 3.00
C ASP A 155 -4.35 12.69 4.41
N ARG A 156 -5.24 12.20 5.29
CA ARG A 156 -4.85 11.65 6.59
C ARG A 156 -4.02 10.37 6.42
N CYS A 157 -4.46 9.43 5.58
CA CYS A 157 -3.73 8.20 5.31
C CYS A 157 -2.32 8.50 4.74
N LYS A 158 -2.23 9.38 3.74
CA LYS A 158 -0.95 9.82 3.17
C LYS A 158 -0.05 10.47 4.23
N THR A 159 -0.62 11.32 5.07
CA THR A 159 0.13 11.98 6.16
C THR A 159 0.70 10.94 7.12
N LEU A 160 -0.14 10.03 7.62
CA LEU A 160 0.28 8.99 8.54
C LEU A 160 1.38 8.10 7.94
N LEU A 161 1.18 7.59 6.72
CA LEU A 161 2.18 6.79 6.01
C LEU A 161 3.55 7.50 5.90
N SER A 162 3.55 8.83 5.71
CA SER A 162 4.80 9.61 5.61
C SER A 162 5.46 9.95 6.95
N LYS A 163 4.76 9.75 8.07
CA LYS A 163 5.18 10.19 9.41
C LYS A 163 5.34 9.07 10.43
N LEU A 164 4.87 7.85 10.12
CA LEU A 164 5.00 6.68 10.98
C LEU A 164 6.44 6.52 11.49
N TYR A 165 6.55 6.30 12.80
CA TYR A 165 7.82 6.08 13.45
C TYR A 165 7.69 5.00 14.52
N PHE A 166 8.61 4.03 14.51
CA PHE A 166 8.51 2.79 15.28
C PHE A 166 9.46 2.74 16.47
N THR A 167 10.38 3.70 16.56
CA THR A 167 11.45 3.74 17.56
C THR A 167 11.28 4.98 18.42
N GLU A 168 11.79 4.94 19.65
CA GLU A 168 11.88 6.15 20.45
C GLU A 168 12.77 7.17 19.71
N PRO A 169 12.27 8.40 19.46
CA PRO A 169 13.08 9.39 18.76
C PRO A 169 14.26 9.79 19.63
N GLU A 170 15.48 9.75 19.09
CA GLU A 170 16.67 10.19 19.82
C GLU A 170 16.54 11.67 20.25
N LEU A 171 17.11 12.02 21.39
CA LEU A 171 17.34 13.42 21.74
C LEU A 171 18.41 13.94 20.79
N ARG A 172 18.16 15.07 20.09
CA ARG A 172 19.23 15.75 19.37
C ARG A 172 20.27 16.19 20.39
N THR A 173 21.35 15.42 20.55
CA THR A 173 22.56 15.88 21.21
C THR A 173 23.08 17.03 20.37
N GLN A 174 22.90 18.25 20.86
CA GLN A 174 23.59 19.40 20.30
C GLN A 174 25.08 19.13 20.53
N THR A 175 25.79 18.70 19.50
CA THR A 175 27.25 18.72 19.50
C THR A 175 27.67 20.17 19.60
N SER A 176 27.86 20.64 20.82
CA SER A 176 28.55 21.89 21.13
C SER A 176 29.91 21.82 20.47
N LYS A 177 30.08 22.55 19.36
CA LYS A 177 31.41 22.88 18.86
C LYS A 177 32.06 23.74 19.94
N ASN A 178 32.92 23.16 20.76
CA ASN A 178 33.85 23.96 21.54
C ASN A 178 34.89 24.54 20.57
N PRO A 179 35.05 25.86 20.45
CA PRO A 179 36.23 26.45 19.84
C PRO A 179 37.32 26.45 20.92
N THR A 180 38.28 25.54 20.83
CA THR A 180 39.54 25.66 21.58
C THR A 180 40.39 26.75 20.93
N SER A 181 40.66 27.79 21.73
CA SER A 181 41.74 28.77 21.57
C SER A 181 43.10 28.14 21.35
#